data_AF-D2VX85-F1
#
_entry.id   AF-D2VX85-F1
#
_cell.length_a   1.000
_cell.length_b   1.000
_cell.length_c   1.000
_cell.angle_alpha   90.00
_cell.angle_beta   90.00
_cell.angle_gamma   90.00
#
_symmetry.space_group_name_H-M   'P 1'
#
loop_
_entity.id
_entity.type
_entity.pdbx_description
1 polymer ?
#
loop_
_entity_poly.entity_id
_entity_poly.type
_entity_poly.pdbx_seq_one_letter_code
_entity_poly.pdbx_strand_id
1 'polypeptide(L)'
;MYTVSANNADESKVPPVTTPPQEGLVSTTPPTHHDEENDGETTTITASVTVKEEDSNQSSNASTSASNISSPQNSSSSQKQVTTGKPKNKSKRTIQITIPKDYEKYQLKPRVIGEDQKIRFYNAQNTTFYQRKLKNPILKLWILIVGRKMKNNLPYFTYSARRFFETAWRRNIQVELMEIQKFDLLVSHDGSNSLIYDGEVVPRDEFPDVVLPRLGAHIDYWGLAVVRQFEKMDVLVLNGFDSLEMTRDKLQTLQQLAKDQIPIPKTMIARFPLETSIISRHFTYPIILKKSSGSQGKGVMLIESENQIKGLDDMLDVSKSMIIQEFIQASKGRDIRVIVVGGKAIGAMMRVAKSGFKSNFHQGGWVKPVKLSSSLEWLAITAAQSVDLDFAGVDILIDKDTYKICEINSSPGFEGFELATGLNVPEQFLNFVELRTSIWRKMDKKKKKGKNPPVRIPVEAEHVVASKPTSDSPKHIQVGLTGNQL
;
A
#
# COMPACT_ATOMS: atom_id res chain seq x y z
N MET A 1 29.89 -5.10 3.28
CA MET A 1 30.47 -5.87 4.41
C MET A 1 30.39 -4.97 5.63
N TYR A 2 29.75 -5.42 6.71
CA TYR A 2 29.52 -4.62 7.91
C TYR A 2 30.02 -5.40 9.13
N THR A 3 30.81 -4.74 9.97
CA THR A 3 31.30 -5.23 11.26
C THR A 3 30.40 -4.70 12.37
N VAL A 4 30.02 -5.57 13.30
CA VAL A 4 29.32 -5.23 14.55
C VAL A 4 30.38 -5.16 15.65
N SER A 5 30.45 -4.06 16.39
CA SER A 5 31.22 -3.97 17.64
C SER A 5 30.29 -3.52 18.75
N ALA A 6 30.10 -4.38 19.75
CA ALA A 6 29.45 -4.05 21.01
C ALA A 6 30.51 -3.48 21.96
N ASN A 7 30.35 -2.26 22.43
CA ASN A 7 31.15 -1.72 23.52
C ASN A 7 30.26 -1.61 24.76
N ASN A 8 30.61 -2.36 25.81
CA ASN A 8 30.19 -2.10 27.17
C ASN A 8 31.10 -1.00 27.74
N ALA A 9 30.53 0.07 28.28
CA ALA A 9 31.28 1.06 29.03
C ALA A 9 30.77 1.11 30.47
N ASP A 10 31.75 1.06 31.36
CA ASP A 10 31.72 0.87 32.81
C ASP A 10 31.29 2.15 33.56
N GLU A 11 30.68 1.97 34.72
CA GLU A 11 30.20 3.03 35.62
C GLU A 11 31.34 3.59 36.47
N SER A 12 31.43 4.91 36.63
CA SER A 12 31.99 5.50 37.85
C SER A 12 31.40 6.87 38.17
N LYS A 13 31.23 7.08 39.48
CA LYS A 13 30.42 8.06 40.22
C LYS A 13 31.00 9.48 40.26
N VAL A 14 30.16 10.49 40.61
CA VAL A 14 30.36 11.59 41.61
C VAL A 14 29.13 12.55 41.60
N PRO A 15 28.77 13.25 42.72
CA PRO A 15 27.38 13.48 43.21
C PRO A 15 26.86 14.95 43.05
N PRO A 16 25.68 15.35 43.61
CA PRO A 16 24.83 16.42 43.07
C PRO A 16 25.05 17.80 43.69
N VAL A 17 24.59 18.84 42.99
CA VAL A 17 24.38 20.20 43.54
C VAL A 17 22.95 20.65 43.22
N THR A 18 22.24 21.07 44.26
CA THR A 18 20.88 21.61 44.29
C THR A 18 20.90 23.14 44.38
N THR A 19 20.03 23.84 43.65
CA THR A 19 19.07 24.91 44.09
C THR A 19 18.44 25.69 42.90
N PRO A 20 17.28 26.37 43.07
CA PRO A 20 16.20 26.48 42.06
C PRO A 20 15.96 27.94 41.54
N PRO A 21 14.75 28.32 41.07
CA PRO A 21 14.30 28.29 39.68
C PRO A 21 14.17 29.69 39.05
N GLN A 22 14.07 29.77 37.71
CA GLN A 22 13.46 30.93 37.04
C GLN A 22 12.48 30.50 35.95
N GLU A 23 11.31 31.10 36.03
CA GLU A 23 10.12 30.95 35.19
C GLU A 23 10.33 31.53 33.79
N GLY A 24 9.67 30.94 32.79
CA GLY A 24 9.46 31.64 31.51
C GLY A 24 9.12 30.76 30.30
N LEU A 25 7.87 30.88 29.84
CA LEU A 25 7.34 30.64 28.49
C LEU A 25 7.01 29.20 28.03
N VAL A 26 5.69 28.97 28.07
CA VAL A 26 4.95 27.78 27.59
C VAL A 26 4.99 27.70 26.07
N SER A 27 5.54 26.59 25.56
CA SER A 27 5.41 26.11 24.18
C SER A 27 4.76 24.73 24.25
N THR A 28 3.58 24.58 23.65
CA THR A 28 2.74 23.39 23.76
C THR A 28 3.27 22.25 22.88
N THR A 29 4.03 21.33 23.48
CA THR A 29 4.31 19.99 22.98
C THR A 29 3.12 19.03 23.27
N PRO A 30 2.86 18.00 22.44
CA PRO A 30 1.85 16.99 22.73
C PRO A 30 2.28 16.16 23.95
N PRO A 31 1.33 15.61 24.74
CA PRO A 31 1.64 14.99 26.01
C PRO A 31 2.45 13.70 25.80
N THR A 32 3.63 13.64 26.39
CA THR A 32 4.28 12.38 26.76
C THR A 32 3.44 11.77 27.87
N HIS A 33 2.75 10.68 27.57
CA HIS A 33 2.15 9.86 28.61
C HIS A 33 3.28 9.30 29.48
N HIS A 34 3.22 9.64 30.76
CA HIS A 34 4.01 9.03 31.81
C HIS A 34 3.63 7.55 31.89
N ASP A 35 4.62 6.68 31.71
CA ASP A 35 4.55 5.27 32.06
C ASP A 35 4.35 5.18 33.59
N GLU A 36 3.17 4.75 34.04
CA GLU A 36 3.01 4.25 35.40
C GLU A 36 3.36 2.76 35.42
N GLU A 37 4.44 2.48 36.18
CA GLU A 37 4.85 1.22 36.79
C GLU A 37 4.76 -0.05 35.93
N ASN A 38 5.90 -0.43 35.36
CA ASN A 38 6.19 -1.82 35.03
C ASN A 38 7.63 -2.12 35.49
N ASP A 39 7.74 -2.71 36.68
CA ASP A 39 8.99 -3.25 37.22
C ASP A 39 9.47 -4.41 36.34
N GLY A 40 10.34 -4.04 35.40
CA GLY A 40 11.16 -4.91 34.60
C GLY A 40 12.11 -4.01 33.84
N GLU A 41 13.33 -3.83 34.36
CA GLU A 41 14.42 -3.08 33.71
C GLU A 41 14.39 -3.36 32.21
N THR A 42 13.85 -2.41 31.43
CA THR A 42 13.73 -2.60 30.00
C THR A 42 15.11 -2.30 29.43
N THR A 43 16.02 -3.25 29.55
CA THR A 43 17.36 -3.10 28.99
C THR A 43 17.19 -2.88 27.49
N THR A 44 17.77 -1.81 26.97
CA THR A 44 17.76 -1.52 25.53
C THR A 44 19.14 -1.73 24.94
N ILE A 45 19.21 -2.18 23.69
CA ILE A 45 20.47 -2.28 22.94
C ILE A 45 20.52 -1.22 21.84
N THR A 46 21.74 -0.80 21.50
CA THR A 46 21.98 0.21 20.48
C THR A 46 22.39 -0.44 19.15
N ALA A 47 21.64 -0.19 18.07
CA ALA A 47 21.95 -0.62 16.72
C ALA A 47 22.48 0.55 15.87
N SER A 48 23.52 0.30 15.07
CA SER A 48 24.17 1.30 14.21
C SER A 48 23.79 1.15 12.73
N VAL A 49 23.48 2.25 12.05
CA VAL A 49 23.30 2.29 10.57
C VAL A 49 24.30 3.25 9.94
N THR A 50 25.07 2.77 8.96
CA THR A 50 25.99 3.62 8.17
C THR A 50 25.30 4.19 6.95
N VAL A 51 25.24 5.51 6.85
CA VAL A 51 24.73 6.24 5.67
C VAL A 51 25.91 6.69 4.81
N LYS A 52 25.78 6.56 3.49
CA LYS A 52 26.71 7.17 2.52
C LYS A 52 26.12 8.51 2.11
N GLU A 53 26.86 9.60 2.29
CA GLU A 53 26.49 10.88 1.70
C GLU A 53 26.73 10.82 0.18
N GLU A 54 25.72 11.16 -0.61
CA GLU A 54 25.87 11.45 -2.04
C GLU A 54 26.06 12.96 -2.18
N ASP A 55 27.11 13.37 -2.91
CA ASP A 55 27.35 14.79 -3.20
C ASP A 55 26.17 15.33 -4.02
N SER A 56 25.39 16.23 -3.42
CA SER A 56 24.36 17.02 -4.11
C SER A 56 25.02 18.06 -5.01
N ASN A 57 25.66 17.63 -6.10
CA ASN A 57 26.10 18.50 -7.17
C ASN A 57 25.19 18.29 -8.40
N GLN A 58 24.01 18.92 -8.39
CA GLN A 58 23.37 19.34 -9.62
C GLN A 58 23.41 20.86 -9.68
N SER A 59 24.38 21.34 -10.47
CA SER A 59 24.53 22.73 -10.86
C SER A 59 23.23 23.26 -11.45
N SER A 60 22.69 24.29 -10.82
CA SER A 60 21.76 25.23 -11.42
C SER A 60 22.43 25.95 -12.60
N ASN A 61 22.19 25.51 -13.83
CA ASN A 61 22.39 26.36 -15.01
C ASN A 61 21.02 26.73 -15.55
N ALA A 62 20.48 27.83 -15.03
CA ALA A 62 19.41 28.56 -15.68
C ALA A 62 20.00 29.27 -16.91
N SER A 63 19.49 28.93 -18.08
CA SER A 63 19.77 29.61 -19.34
C SER A 63 19.03 30.95 -19.38
N THR A 64 19.77 32.06 -19.42
CA THR A 64 19.27 33.35 -19.91
C THR A 64 19.93 33.66 -21.24
N SER A 65 19.10 33.77 -22.27
CA SER A 65 19.39 34.22 -23.61
C SER A 65 19.37 35.76 -23.69
N ALA A 66 20.41 36.38 -24.26
CA ALA A 66 20.32 37.64 -25.03
C ALA A 66 21.62 37.94 -25.82
N SER A 67 21.50 37.82 -27.14
CA SER A 67 22.09 38.60 -28.27
C SER A 67 23.41 39.41 -28.16
N ASN A 68 24.28 39.13 -29.15
CA ASN A 68 24.89 40.04 -30.16
C ASN A 68 26.36 40.56 -30.06
N ILE A 69 27.13 40.17 -31.11
CA ILE A 69 28.06 40.94 -31.98
C ILE A 69 29.61 40.85 -31.78
N SER A 70 30.24 40.47 -32.91
CA SER A 70 31.60 40.74 -33.45
C SER A 70 32.86 40.01 -32.94
N SER A 71 33.55 39.39 -33.91
CA SER A 71 34.97 38.96 -33.95
C SER A 71 35.89 40.16 -34.35
N PRO A 72 37.26 40.07 -34.45
CA PRO A 72 38.13 38.88 -34.36
C PRO A 72 39.55 39.06 -33.70
N GLN A 73 40.26 37.92 -33.61
CA GLN A 73 41.73 37.68 -33.61
C GLN A 73 42.59 37.66 -32.32
N ASN A 74 43.39 36.58 -32.29
CA ASN A 74 44.77 36.37 -31.84
C ASN A 74 45.14 35.77 -30.46
N SER A 75 45.79 34.59 -30.59
CA SER A 75 46.97 34.07 -29.88
C SER A 75 46.98 34.03 -28.35
N SER A 76 47.04 32.82 -27.78
CA SER A 76 48.28 32.24 -27.25
C SER A 76 48.01 31.00 -26.41
N SER A 77 48.92 30.05 -26.57
CA SER A 77 49.04 28.78 -25.86
C SER A 77 49.26 28.96 -24.36
N SER A 78 48.48 28.25 -23.54
CA SER A 78 48.83 27.92 -22.15
C SER A 78 48.13 26.63 -21.74
N GLN A 79 48.87 25.52 -21.82
CA GLN A 79 48.50 24.24 -21.20
C GLN A 79 48.36 24.45 -19.69
N LYS A 80 47.14 24.49 -19.16
CA LYS A 80 46.90 24.29 -17.73
C LYS A 80 46.79 22.79 -17.48
N GLN A 81 47.80 22.26 -16.78
CA GLN A 81 47.80 20.94 -16.17
C GLN A 81 46.47 20.69 -15.44
N VAL A 82 45.74 19.67 -15.87
CA VAL A 82 44.63 19.09 -15.11
C VAL A 82 45.26 18.32 -13.96
N THR A 83 45.36 18.96 -12.79
CA THR A 83 45.64 18.25 -11.54
C THR A 83 44.45 17.34 -11.24
N THR A 84 44.66 16.03 -11.37
CA THR A 84 43.74 14.99 -10.95
C THR A 84 43.54 15.07 -9.44
N GLY A 85 42.49 15.76 -9.02
CA GLY A 85 42.05 15.76 -7.62
C GLY A 85 41.73 14.34 -7.19
N LYS A 86 42.44 13.84 -6.16
CA LYS A 86 42.10 12.60 -5.45
C LYS A 86 40.61 12.59 -5.10
N PRO A 87 39.91 11.43 -5.20
CA PRO A 87 38.52 11.33 -4.77
C PRO A 87 38.44 11.72 -3.29
N LYS A 88 37.67 12.78 -2.98
CA LYS A 88 37.39 13.17 -1.60
C LYS A 88 36.72 11.98 -0.89
N ASN A 89 37.24 11.65 0.29
CA ASN A 89 36.75 10.56 1.13
C ASN A 89 35.25 10.74 1.38
N LYS A 90 34.43 9.79 0.92
CA LYS A 90 33.00 9.74 1.25
C LYS A 90 32.86 9.63 2.77
N SER A 91 32.28 10.65 3.40
CA SER A 91 32.02 10.62 4.83
C SER A 91 31.01 9.49 5.13
N LYS A 92 31.33 8.64 6.11
CA LYS A 92 30.43 7.58 6.59
C LYS A 92 29.89 8.03 7.93
N ARG A 93 28.58 8.26 8.02
CA ARG A 93 27.91 8.63 9.28
C ARG A 93 27.21 7.43 9.88
N THR A 94 27.38 7.20 11.17
CA THR A 94 26.71 6.14 11.93
C THR A 94 25.56 6.72 12.75
N ILE A 95 24.34 6.19 12.58
CA ILE A 95 23.17 6.55 13.38
C ILE A 95 22.90 5.44 14.39
N GLN A 96 22.74 5.79 15.66
CA GLN A 96 22.41 4.86 16.75
C GLN A 96 20.90 4.75 16.97
N ILE A 97 20.38 3.55 17.23
CA ILE A 97 18.97 3.30 17.53
C ILE A 97 18.83 2.41 18.75
N THR A 98 17.92 2.78 19.62
CA THR A 98 17.54 1.99 20.80
C THR A 98 16.42 1.01 20.47
N ILE A 99 16.62 -0.28 20.78
CA ILE A 99 15.59 -1.33 20.69
C ILE A 99 15.55 -2.14 21.99
N PRO A 100 14.39 -2.70 22.41
CA PRO A 100 14.35 -3.53 23.61
C PRO A 100 15.17 -4.81 23.41
N LYS A 101 15.88 -5.26 24.46
CA LYS A 101 16.88 -6.34 24.40
C LYS A 101 16.29 -7.68 23.94
N ASP A 102 15.05 -7.99 24.29
CA ASP A 102 14.34 -9.19 23.86
C ASP A 102 14.10 -9.26 22.34
N TYR A 103 14.35 -8.17 21.61
CA TYR A 103 14.25 -8.10 20.15
C TYR A 103 15.57 -8.42 19.42
N GLU A 104 16.68 -8.60 20.14
CA GLU A 104 17.96 -9.01 19.55
C GLU A 104 17.81 -10.32 18.76
N LYS A 105 17.00 -11.26 19.27
CA LYS A 105 16.65 -12.54 18.62
C LYS A 105 16.04 -12.37 17.22
N TYR A 106 15.50 -11.19 16.91
CA TYR A 106 14.91 -10.90 15.61
C TYR A 106 15.90 -10.39 14.56
N GLN A 107 17.17 -10.19 14.95
CA GLN A 107 18.25 -9.80 14.05
C GLN A 107 17.89 -8.54 13.23
N LEU A 108 17.41 -7.48 13.89
CA LEU A 108 16.99 -6.25 13.23
C LEU A 108 18.17 -5.63 12.46
N LYS A 109 17.97 -5.24 11.19
CA LYS A 109 18.97 -4.57 10.34
C LYS A 109 18.42 -3.25 9.82
N PRO A 110 18.46 -2.18 10.62
CA PRO A 110 17.72 -0.98 10.32
C PRO A 110 18.19 -0.29 9.04
N ARG A 111 17.28 0.41 8.38
CA ARG A 111 17.49 1.10 7.12
C ARG A 111 16.99 2.53 7.22
N VAL A 112 17.78 3.43 6.63
CA VAL A 112 17.43 4.84 6.43
C VAL A 112 16.74 4.98 5.08
N ILE A 113 15.68 5.79 5.05
CA ILE A 113 14.88 6.05 3.87
C ILE A 113 14.73 7.57 3.75
N GLY A 114 14.99 8.12 2.56
CA GLY A 114 14.93 9.56 2.30
C GLY A 114 16.19 10.33 2.72
N GLU A 115 16.22 11.61 2.34
CA GLU A 115 17.36 12.52 2.56
C GLU A 115 17.45 13.05 3.99
N ASP A 116 16.37 12.98 4.78
CA ASP A 116 16.29 13.50 6.16
C ASP A 116 17.00 12.61 7.19
N GLN A 117 17.66 11.54 6.74
CA GLN A 117 18.52 10.65 7.53
C GLN A 117 17.85 10.03 8.77
N LYS A 118 16.52 9.94 8.83
CA LYS A 118 15.80 9.27 9.94
C LYS A 118 15.64 7.78 9.66
N ILE A 119 15.92 6.96 10.67
CA ILE A 119 15.68 5.50 10.59
C ILE A 119 14.20 5.28 10.77
N ARG A 120 13.58 4.74 9.71
CA ARG A 120 12.13 4.48 9.70
C ARG A 120 11.81 3.00 9.60
N PHE A 121 12.79 2.15 9.28
CA PHE A 121 12.58 0.72 9.00
C PHE A 121 13.63 -0.12 9.74
N TYR A 122 13.23 -0.92 10.73
CA TYR A 122 14.07 -1.85 11.49
C TYR A 122 14.48 -3.09 10.69
N ASN A 123 13.68 -3.49 9.70
CA ASN A 123 13.93 -4.57 8.76
C ASN A 123 14.36 -5.87 9.47
N ALA A 124 13.44 -6.46 10.21
CA ALA A 124 13.70 -7.72 10.93
C ALA A 124 14.12 -8.83 9.96
N GLN A 125 15.25 -9.50 10.25
CA GLN A 125 15.76 -10.58 9.42
C GLN A 125 15.16 -11.93 9.80
N ASN A 126 14.89 -12.14 11.10
CA ASN A 126 14.13 -13.29 11.56
C ASN A 126 12.63 -13.01 11.40
N THR A 127 11.94 -13.82 10.60
CA THR A 127 10.53 -13.61 10.24
C THR A 127 9.56 -13.84 11.38
N THR A 128 9.97 -14.54 12.46
CA THR A 128 9.15 -14.73 13.66
C THR A 128 8.75 -13.40 14.31
N PHE A 129 9.50 -12.32 14.06
CA PHE A 129 9.08 -10.97 14.43
C PHE A 129 7.68 -10.66 13.88
N TYR A 130 7.42 -10.97 12.60
CA TYR A 130 6.14 -10.66 11.94
C TYR A 130 5.00 -11.65 12.27
N GLN A 131 5.24 -12.62 13.16
CA GLN A 131 4.24 -13.58 13.64
C GLN A 131 3.94 -13.40 15.13
N ARG A 132 4.59 -12.44 15.79
CA ARG A 132 4.46 -12.25 17.24
C ARG A 132 3.07 -11.73 17.62
N LYS A 133 2.63 -12.13 18.82
CA LYS A 133 1.45 -11.60 19.49
C LYS A 133 1.88 -10.64 20.59
N LEU A 134 1.28 -9.45 20.63
CA LEU A 134 1.47 -8.46 21.69
C LEU A 134 0.61 -8.83 22.89
N LYS A 135 1.12 -8.63 24.11
CA LYS A 135 0.43 -9.02 25.35
C LYS A 135 -0.85 -8.21 25.60
N ASN A 136 -0.85 -6.92 25.23
CA ASN A 136 -1.99 -6.00 25.40
C ASN A 136 -2.00 -4.93 24.29
N PRO A 137 -2.37 -5.27 23.04
CA PRO A 137 -2.38 -4.29 21.96
C PRO A 137 -3.50 -3.25 22.14
N ILE A 138 -3.22 -1.99 21.83
CA ILE A 138 -4.26 -0.93 21.85
C ILE A 138 -5.24 -1.04 20.68
N LEU A 139 -4.84 -1.74 19.62
CA LEU A 139 -5.63 -1.96 18.40
C LEU A 139 -5.14 -3.24 17.69
N LYS A 140 -6.06 -4.01 17.11
CA LYS A 140 -5.78 -5.16 16.23
C LYS A 140 -6.08 -4.81 14.77
N LEU A 141 -5.05 -4.77 13.93
CA LEU A 141 -5.13 -4.53 12.49
C LEU A 141 -4.84 -5.82 11.72
N TRP A 142 -5.81 -6.33 10.99
CA TRP A 142 -5.57 -7.42 10.04
C TRP A 142 -5.34 -6.88 8.64
N ILE A 143 -4.28 -7.32 7.98
CA ILE A 143 -3.98 -6.97 6.60
C ILE A 143 -4.29 -8.19 5.73
N LEU A 144 -5.32 -8.08 4.89
CA LEU A 144 -5.68 -9.17 3.99
C LEU A 144 -4.73 -9.18 2.80
N ILE A 145 -4.22 -10.35 2.46
CA ILE A 145 -3.32 -10.56 1.33
C ILE A 145 -3.79 -11.72 0.47
N VAL A 146 -3.44 -11.68 -0.81
CA VAL A 146 -3.52 -12.86 -1.68
C VAL A 146 -2.35 -13.77 -1.31
N GLY A 147 -2.65 -15.02 -0.93
CA GLY A 147 -1.67 -16.05 -0.63
C GLY A 147 -0.65 -16.18 -1.75
N ARG A 148 0.63 -16.24 -1.39
CA ARG A 148 1.73 -16.34 -2.36
C ARG A 148 2.43 -17.68 -2.20
N LYS A 149 2.92 -18.22 -3.32
CA LYS A 149 3.91 -19.31 -3.27
C LYS A 149 5.07 -18.87 -2.37
N MET A 150 5.34 -19.69 -1.35
CA MET A 150 6.52 -19.58 -0.50
C MET A 150 7.77 -19.43 -1.37
N LYS A 151 8.67 -18.50 -1.03
CA LYS A 151 10.03 -18.48 -1.58
C LYS A 151 10.97 -18.87 -0.45
N ASN A 152 11.64 -20.01 -0.59
CA ASN A 152 12.54 -20.58 0.43
C ASN A 152 11.86 -20.83 1.80
N ASN A 153 10.65 -21.41 1.80
CA ASN A 153 9.90 -21.77 3.02
C ASN A 153 9.66 -20.63 4.04
N LEU A 154 9.69 -19.38 3.58
CA LEU A 154 9.37 -18.21 4.39
C LEU A 154 8.23 -17.41 3.77
N PRO A 155 7.30 -16.86 4.59
CA PRO A 155 6.31 -15.93 4.09
C PRO A 155 7.05 -14.73 3.49
N TYR A 156 6.86 -14.48 2.19
CA TYR A 156 7.46 -13.31 1.56
C TYR A 156 6.70 -12.06 2.00
N PHE A 157 7.14 -11.46 3.12
CA PHE A 157 6.66 -10.16 3.54
C PHE A 157 7.14 -9.09 2.55
N THR A 158 6.21 -8.49 1.81
CA THR A 158 6.50 -7.32 0.98
C THR A 158 7.08 -6.19 1.82
N TYR A 159 7.80 -5.27 1.16
CA TYR A 159 8.24 -4.03 1.77
C TYR A 159 7.12 -3.34 2.56
N SER A 160 5.95 -3.15 1.94
CA SER A 160 4.79 -2.52 2.58
C SER A 160 4.31 -3.24 3.84
N ALA A 161 4.22 -4.58 3.80
CA ALA A 161 3.81 -5.35 4.98
C ALA A 161 4.80 -5.18 6.14
N ARG A 162 6.11 -5.35 5.89
CA ARG A 162 7.14 -5.18 6.94
C ARG A 162 7.08 -3.78 7.56
N ARG A 163 6.94 -2.76 6.72
CA ARG A 163 6.81 -1.36 7.15
C ARG A 163 5.61 -1.14 8.07
N PHE A 164 4.46 -1.77 7.80
CA PHE A 164 3.31 -1.76 8.70
C PHE A 164 3.61 -2.43 10.05
N PHE A 165 4.13 -3.66 10.05
CA PHE A 165 4.47 -4.37 11.29
C PHE A 165 5.41 -3.59 12.20
N GLU A 166 6.46 -3.01 11.62
CA GLU A 166 7.49 -2.32 12.38
C GLU A 166 7.04 -0.95 12.88
N THR A 167 6.17 -0.26 12.13
CA THR A 167 5.61 1.03 12.56
C THR A 167 4.50 0.82 13.60
N ALA A 168 3.61 -0.15 13.37
CA ALA A 168 2.55 -0.53 14.30
C ALA A 168 3.11 -1.01 15.65
N TRP A 169 4.22 -1.73 15.62
CA TRP A 169 4.93 -2.16 16.81
C TRP A 169 5.23 -1.02 17.79
N ARG A 170 5.82 0.07 17.27
CA ARG A 170 6.23 1.23 18.08
C ARG A 170 5.04 1.93 18.72
N ARG A 171 3.83 1.62 18.25
CA ARG A 171 2.54 2.16 18.72
C ARG A 171 1.73 1.15 19.52
N ASN A 172 2.31 -0.01 19.85
CA ASN A 172 1.60 -1.11 20.53
C ASN A 172 0.34 -1.58 19.78
N ILE A 173 0.38 -1.59 18.44
CA ILE A 173 -0.69 -2.08 17.57
C ILE A 173 -0.34 -3.48 17.10
N GLN A 174 -1.25 -4.43 17.30
CA GLN A 174 -1.12 -5.79 16.76
C GLN A 174 -1.40 -5.76 15.27
N VAL A 175 -0.48 -6.30 14.46
CA VAL A 175 -0.70 -6.52 13.02
C VAL A 175 -0.66 -8.01 12.74
N GLU A 176 -1.56 -8.49 11.89
CA GLU A 176 -1.57 -9.86 11.40
C GLU A 176 -1.78 -9.87 9.89
N LEU A 177 -1.10 -10.77 9.17
CA LEU A 177 -1.37 -10.99 7.76
C LEU A 177 -2.30 -12.18 7.62
N MET A 178 -3.42 -11.96 6.94
CA MET A 178 -4.43 -12.99 6.72
C MET A 178 -4.50 -13.31 5.24
N GLU A 179 -4.27 -14.57 4.88
CA GLU A 179 -4.39 -15.02 3.50
C GLU A 179 -5.86 -15.24 3.15
N ILE A 180 -6.35 -14.55 2.13
CA ILE A 180 -7.79 -14.61 1.79
C ILE A 180 -8.26 -16.03 1.45
N GLN A 181 -7.37 -16.88 0.92
CA GLN A 181 -7.67 -18.26 0.54
C GLN A 181 -7.92 -19.20 1.72
N LYS A 182 -7.53 -18.78 2.93
CA LYS A 182 -7.70 -19.59 4.15
C LYS A 182 -9.00 -19.32 4.88
N PHE A 183 -9.78 -18.31 4.47
CA PHE A 183 -11.07 -18.05 5.08
C PHE A 183 -12.12 -18.99 4.52
N ASP A 184 -12.97 -19.58 5.36
CA ASP A 184 -14.19 -20.22 4.92
C ASP A 184 -15.39 -19.34 5.28
N LEU A 185 -16.24 -19.07 4.29
CA LEU A 185 -17.40 -18.18 4.45
C LEU A 185 -18.66 -19.01 4.68
N LEU A 186 -19.08 -19.11 5.94
CA LEU A 186 -20.36 -19.69 6.32
C LEU A 186 -21.39 -18.57 6.52
N VAL A 187 -22.51 -18.65 5.78
CA VAL A 187 -23.63 -17.72 5.90
C VAL A 187 -24.86 -18.51 6.35
N SER A 188 -25.32 -18.27 7.56
CA SER A 188 -26.52 -18.90 8.12
C SER A 188 -27.53 -17.86 8.61
N HIS A 189 -28.78 -18.31 8.76
CA HIS A 189 -29.87 -17.48 9.27
C HIS A 189 -29.67 -17.09 10.74
N ASP A 190 -29.12 -17.99 11.55
CA ASP A 190 -28.89 -17.82 12.99
C ASP A 190 -27.58 -17.09 13.32
N GLY A 191 -26.74 -16.78 12.33
CA GLY A 191 -25.67 -15.82 12.52
C GLY A 191 -24.69 -15.70 11.36
N SER A 192 -24.60 -14.50 10.78
CA SER A 192 -23.50 -14.08 9.89
C SER A 192 -22.21 -13.75 10.66
N ASN A 193 -22.01 -14.31 11.86
CA ASN A 193 -20.93 -13.93 12.79
C ASN A 193 -19.82 -15.00 12.93
N SER A 194 -19.95 -16.14 12.25
CA SER A 194 -18.87 -17.13 12.20
C SER A 194 -17.83 -16.69 11.17
N LEU A 195 -16.61 -16.49 11.62
CA LEU A 195 -15.44 -16.36 10.76
C LEU A 195 -14.63 -17.64 10.93
N ILE A 196 -14.41 -18.37 9.85
CA ILE A 196 -13.58 -19.58 9.86
C ILE A 196 -12.28 -19.25 9.13
N TYR A 197 -11.14 -19.60 9.71
CA TYR A 197 -9.83 -19.39 9.13
C TYR A 197 -8.97 -20.63 9.34
N ASP A 198 -8.45 -21.19 8.24
CA ASP A 198 -7.61 -22.40 8.23
C ASP A 198 -8.34 -23.62 8.87
N GLY A 199 -9.65 -23.72 8.65
CA GLY A 199 -10.50 -24.79 9.19
C GLY A 199 -11.04 -24.54 10.62
N GLU A 200 -10.58 -23.50 11.30
CA GLU A 200 -10.94 -23.20 12.70
C GLU A 200 -11.88 -22.01 12.81
N VAL A 201 -12.87 -22.08 13.70
CA VAL A 201 -13.74 -20.95 14.01
C VAL A 201 -12.95 -19.93 14.84
N VAL A 202 -12.85 -18.70 14.33
CA VAL A 202 -12.22 -17.58 15.03
C VAL A 202 -13.18 -17.04 16.09
N PRO A 203 -12.80 -17.02 17.38
CA PRO A 203 -13.60 -16.41 18.45
C PRO A 203 -13.83 -14.91 18.22
N ARG A 204 -14.98 -14.38 18.66
CA ARG A 204 -15.36 -12.99 18.38
C ARG A 204 -14.45 -11.96 19.02
N ASP A 205 -13.87 -12.27 20.17
CA ASP A 205 -12.89 -11.46 20.91
C ASP A 205 -11.50 -11.45 20.25
N GLU A 206 -11.25 -12.41 19.34
CA GLU A 206 -10.05 -12.45 18.50
C GLU A 206 -10.19 -11.66 17.19
N PHE A 207 -11.39 -11.19 16.85
CA PHE A 207 -11.59 -10.40 15.63
C PHE A 207 -10.72 -9.14 15.62
N PRO A 208 -10.33 -8.67 14.42
CA PRO A 208 -9.63 -7.40 14.30
C PRO A 208 -10.58 -6.24 14.61
N ASP A 209 -10.00 -5.14 15.08
CA ASP A 209 -10.69 -3.85 15.12
C ASP A 209 -10.84 -3.27 13.72
N VAL A 210 -9.83 -3.50 12.88
CA VAL A 210 -9.71 -2.93 11.54
C VAL A 210 -9.12 -3.94 10.58
N VAL A 211 -9.67 -3.98 9.38
CA VAL A 211 -9.17 -4.77 8.26
C VAL A 211 -8.66 -3.85 7.17
N LEU A 212 -7.45 -4.09 6.68
CA LEU A 212 -6.84 -3.41 5.54
C LEU A 212 -6.65 -4.40 4.39
N PRO A 213 -7.52 -4.39 3.37
CA PRO A 213 -7.35 -5.23 2.19
C PRO A 213 -6.17 -4.74 1.32
N ARG A 214 -5.18 -5.61 1.12
CA ARG A 214 -3.99 -5.36 0.27
C ARG A 214 -3.92 -6.38 -0.87
N LEU A 215 -5.02 -6.50 -1.60
CA LEU A 215 -5.29 -7.59 -2.54
C LEU A 215 -4.77 -7.33 -3.96
N GLY A 216 -4.29 -6.11 -4.24
CA GLY A 216 -3.77 -5.73 -5.56
C GLY A 216 -4.86 -5.65 -6.63
N ALA A 217 -4.46 -5.50 -7.90
CA ALA A 217 -5.41 -5.27 -9.00
C ALA A 217 -6.04 -6.54 -9.60
N HIS A 218 -5.77 -7.71 -9.03
CA HIS A 218 -6.36 -8.98 -9.45
C HIS A 218 -7.21 -9.55 -8.31
N ILE A 219 -8.01 -8.70 -7.68
CA ILE A 219 -8.98 -9.12 -6.68
C ILE A 219 -10.11 -9.88 -7.39
N ASP A 220 -10.23 -11.16 -7.06
CA ASP A 220 -11.26 -12.04 -7.57
C ASP A 220 -12.54 -11.92 -6.74
N TYR A 221 -13.57 -12.67 -7.13
CA TYR A 221 -14.83 -12.73 -6.41
C TYR A 221 -14.62 -13.16 -4.95
N TRP A 222 -13.72 -14.11 -4.71
CA TRP A 222 -13.44 -14.62 -3.38
C TRP A 222 -12.88 -13.55 -2.44
N GLY A 223 -11.85 -12.82 -2.86
CA GLY A 223 -11.28 -11.72 -2.08
C GLY A 223 -12.31 -10.65 -1.75
N LEU A 224 -13.18 -10.31 -2.72
CA LEU A 224 -14.28 -9.38 -2.48
C LEU A 224 -15.33 -9.95 -1.51
N ALA A 225 -15.66 -11.24 -1.59
CA ALA A 225 -16.60 -11.88 -0.69
C ALA A 225 -16.09 -11.88 0.77
N VAL A 226 -14.80 -12.15 0.98
CA VAL A 226 -14.16 -12.07 2.30
C VAL A 226 -14.23 -10.64 2.86
N VAL A 227 -13.90 -9.64 2.05
CA VAL A 227 -14.00 -8.23 2.46
C VAL A 227 -15.42 -7.86 2.85
N ARG A 228 -16.40 -8.21 2.00
CA ARG A 228 -17.82 -7.96 2.26
C ARG A 228 -18.29 -8.68 3.54
N GLN A 229 -17.80 -9.87 3.82
CA GLN A 229 -18.13 -10.59 5.05
C GLN A 229 -17.67 -9.81 6.28
N PHE A 230 -16.44 -9.26 6.30
CA PHE A 230 -15.98 -8.41 7.40
C PHE A 230 -16.88 -7.20 7.62
N GLU A 231 -17.33 -6.54 6.55
CA GLU A 231 -18.28 -5.42 6.65
C GLU A 231 -19.63 -5.87 7.22
N LYS A 232 -20.17 -7.03 6.79
CA LYS A 232 -21.42 -7.59 7.34
C LYS A 232 -21.30 -8.02 8.80
N MET A 233 -20.09 -8.28 9.27
CA MET A 233 -19.78 -8.55 10.68
C MET A 233 -19.55 -7.28 11.52
N ASP A 234 -19.79 -6.09 10.96
CA ASP A 234 -19.57 -4.78 11.58
C ASP A 234 -18.09 -4.48 11.92
N VAL A 235 -17.15 -5.12 11.20
CA VAL A 235 -15.72 -4.81 11.30
C VAL A 235 -15.39 -3.63 10.39
N LEU A 236 -14.57 -2.68 10.88
CA LEU A 236 -14.13 -1.54 10.06
C LEU A 236 -13.17 -2.03 8.96
N VAL A 237 -13.51 -1.80 7.70
CA VAL A 237 -12.66 -2.17 6.55
C VAL A 237 -12.18 -0.91 5.83
N LEU A 238 -10.88 -0.82 5.57
CA LEU A 238 -10.22 0.31 4.92
C LEU A 238 -9.26 -0.22 3.83
N ASN A 239 -9.57 -0.23 2.55
CA ASN A 239 -10.75 0.27 1.86
C ASN A 239 -11.89 -0.78 1.81
N GLY A 240 -13.14 -0.34 1.75
CA GLY A 240 -14.33 -1.20 1.76
C GLY A 240 -14.64 -1.89 0.42
N PHE A 241 -15.62 -2.79 0.41
CA PHE A 241 -16.01 -3.62 -0.74
C PHE A 241 -16.32 -2.78 -1.99
N ASP A 242 -17.21 -1.78 -1.87
CA ASP A 242 -17.67 -0.98 -3.02
C ASP A 242 -16.50 -0.26 -3.71
N SER A 243 -15.60 0.33 -2.91
CA SER A 243 -14.39 1.01 -3.41
C SER A 243 -13.40 0.05 -4.09
N LEU A 244 -13.24 -1.17 -3.56
CA LEU A 244 -12.37 -2.19 -4.16
C LEU A 244 -12.95 -2.73 -5.46
N GLU A 245 -14.27 -2.96 -5.50
CA GLU A 245 -14.98 -3.38 -6.70
C GLU A 245 -14.91 -2.30 -7.79
N MET A 246 -15.15 -1.04 -7.44
CA MET A 246 -15.05 0.11 -8.36
C MET A 246 -13.64 0.26 -8.94
N THR A 247 -12.61 0.18 -8.09
CA THR A 247 -11.24 0.53 -8.47
C THR A 247 -10.44 -0.59 -9.13
N ARG A 248 -10.97 -1.82 -9.15
CA ARG A 248 -10.37 -2.92 -9.93
C ARG A 248 -10.63 -2.78 -11.43
N ASP A 249 -11.65 -2.02 -11.83
CA ASP A 249 -11.98 -1.69 -13.21
C ASP A 249 -11.64 -0.22 -13.52
N LYS A 250 -10.65 -0.02 -14.38
CA LYS A 250 -10.22 1.33 -14.80
C LYS A 250 -11.30 2.07 -15.56
N LEU A 251 -12.10 1.40 -16.38
CA LEU A 251 -13.17 2.07 -17.14
C LEU A 251 -14.23 2.59 -16.17
N GLN A 252 -14.66 1.75 -15.23
CA GLN A 252 -15.65 2.12 -14.21
C GLN A 252 -15.15 3.30 -13.35
N THR A 253 -13.89 3.22 -12.90
CA THR A 253 -13.23 4.33 -12.18
C THR A 253 -13.26 5.62 -13.00
N LEU A 254 -12.85 5.57 -14.28
CA LEU A 254 -12.82 6.75 -15.16
C LEU A 254 -14.23 7.29 -15.46
N GLN A 255 -15.24 6.43 -15.56
CA GLN A 255 -16.64 6.85 -15.71
C GLN A 255 -17.15 7.59 -14.47
N GLN A 256 -16.82 7.11 -13.27
CA GLN A 256 -17.18 7.80 -12.03
C GLN A 256 -16.48 9.16 -11.92
N LEU A 257 -15.19 9.23 -12.24
CA LEU A 257 -14.45 10.50 -12.28
C LEU A 257 -15.02 11.49 -13.32
N ALA A 258 -15.40 11.00 -14.50
CA ALA A 258 -16.02 11.83 -15.53
C ALA A 258 -17.39 12.37 -15.11
N LYS A 259 -18.21 11.55 -14.43
CA LYS A 259 -19.49 11.96 -13.85
C LYS A 259 -19.30 13.12 -12.86
N ASP A 260 -18.25 13.05 -12.05
CA ASP A 260 -17.92 14.07 -11.04
C ASP A 260 -17.13 15.25 -11.63
N GLN A 261 -17.01 15.35 -12.95
CA GLN A 261 -16.30 16.41 -13.68
C GLN A 261 -14.80 16.51 -13.32
N ILE A 262 -14.18 15.39 -12.94
CA ILE A 262 -12.76 15.31 -12.63
C ILE A 262 -11.98 15.09 -13.94
N PRO A 263 -10.92 15.87 -14.23
CA PRO A 263 -10.16 15.76 -15.47
C PRO A 263 -9.53 14.37 -15.65
N ILE A 264 -9.85 13.71 -16.76
CA ILE A 264 -9.28 12.42 -17.18
C ILE A 264 -8.85 12.50 -18.66
N PRO A 265 -7.93 11.62 -19.11
CA PRO A 265 -7.70 11.46 -20.55
C PRO A 265 -8.96 10.92 -21.23
N LYS A 266 -9.24 11.39 -22.45
CA LYS A 266 -10.37 10.84 -23.23
C LYS A 266 -10.21 9.33 -23.34
N THR A 267 -11.26 8.58 -23.02
CA THR A 267 -11.21 7.12 -22.92
C THR A 267 -12.44 6.49 -23.57
N MET A 268 -12.27 5.37 -24.25
CA MET A 268 -13.31 4.59 -24.92
C MET A 268 -13.09 3.11 -24.61
N ILE A 269 -14.17 2.34 -24.42
CA ILE A 269 -14.08 0.88 -24.36
C ILE A 269 -13.72 0.32 -25.73
N ALA A 270 -12.77 -0.60 -25.78
CA ALA A 270 -12.42 -1.30 -27.01
C ALA A 270 -13.45 -2.40 -27.28
N ARG A 271 -14.03 -2.38 -28.48
CA ARG A 271 -14.86 -3.47 -29.01
C ARG A 271 -14.07 -4.13 -30.13
N PHE A 272 -13.93 -5.44 -30.07
CA PHE A 272 -13.19 -6.24 -31.06
C PHE A 272 -14.15 -6.83 -32.12
N PRO A 273 -13.77 -6.86 -33.41
CA PRO A 273 -12.55 -6.26 -33.98
C PRO A 273 -12.55 -4.73 -33.86
N LEU A 274 -11.36 -4.13 -33.77
CA LEU A 274 -11.23 -2.69 -33.55
C LEU A 274 -11.64 -1.87 -34.78
N GLU A 275 -12.69 -1.07 -34.63
CA GLU A 275 -13.20 -0.19 -35.69
C GLU A 275 -12.36 1.10 -35.82
N THR A 276 -11.41 1.11 -36.75
CA THR A 276 -10.47 2.24 -36.92
C THR A 276 -11.17 3.54 -37.26
N SER A 277 -12.26 3.50 -38.02
CA SER A 277 -13.06 4.68 -38.38
C SER A 277 -13.63 5.41 -37.15
N ILE A 278 -14.11 4.65 -36.16
CA ILE A 278 -14.64 5.20 -34.90
C ILE A 278 -13.48 5.76 -34.06
N ILE A 279 -12.36 5.05 -33.99
CA ILE A 279 -11.17 5.49 -33.25
C ILE A 279 -10.66 6.81 -33.83
N SER A 280 -10.44 6.89 -35.15
CA SER A 280 -9.94 8.07 -35.85
C SER A 280 -10.91 9.26 -35.81
N ARG A 281 -12.21 9.02 -35.61
CA ARG A 281 -13.20 10.10 -35.39
C ARG A 281 -13.08 10.76 -34.02
N HIS A 282 -12.69 10.02 -32.99
CA HIS A 282 -12.69 10.50 -31.60
C HIS A 282 -11.30 10.77 -31.02
N PHE A 283 -10.25 10.16 -31.58
CA PHE A 283 -8.88 10.21 -31.09
C PHE A 283 -7.90 10.66 -32.17
N THR A 284 -6.79 11.24 -31.71
CA THR A 284 -5.62 11.53 -32.53
C THR A 284 -4.50 10.60 -32.11
N TYR A 285 -3.79 10.01 -33.07
CA TYR A 285 -2.63 9.18 -32.78
C TYR A 285 -1.44 10.05 -32.31
N PRO A 286 -0.59 9.54 -31.41
CA PRO A 286 -0.64 8.20 -30.84
C PRO A 286 -1.77 8.02 -29.80
N ILE A 287 -2.23 6.79 -29.61
CA ILE A 287 -3.22 6.40 -28.60
C ILE A 287 -2.67 5.31 -27.68
N ILE A 288 -3.27 5.13 -26.52
CA ILE A 288 -2.97 4.05 -25.58
C ILE A 288 -4.05 2.97 -25.67
N LEU A 289 -3.66 1.72 -25.85
CA LEU A 289 -4.53 0.56 -25.70
C LEU A 289 -4.13 -0.22 -24.45
N LYS A 290 -5.03 -0.35 -23.47
CA LYS A 290 -4.73 -1.04 -22.21
C LYS A 290 -5.87 -1.92 -21.70
N LYS A 291 -5.54 -2.95 -20.91
CA LYS A 291 -6.55 -3.74 -20.20
C LYS A 291 -7.28 -2.89 -19.16
N SER A 292 -8.60 -3.07 -19.07
CA SER A 292 -9.47 -2.44 -18.05
C SER A 292 -9.06 -2.85 -16.63
N SER A 293 -8.70 -4.13 -16.43
CA SER A 293 -8.25 -4.68 -15.15
C SER A 293 -6.73 -4.99 -15.13
N GLY A 294 -6.18 -5.19 -13.92
CA GLY A 294 -4.75 -5.50 -13.70
C GLY A 294 -3.87 -4.31 -13.32
N SER A 295 -2.59 -4.55 -13.03
CA SER A 295 -1.65 -3.55 -12.49
C SER A 295 -0.27 -3.55 -13.16
N GLN A 296 0.56 -2.57 -12.81
CA GLN A 296 1.99 -2.48 -13.13
C GLN A 296 2.32 -2.33 -14.63
N GLY A 297 1.40 -1.77 -15.42
CA GLY A 297 1.62 -1.43 -16.84
C GLY A 297 1.82 -2.63 -17.78
N LYS A 298 1.55 -3.85 -17.31
CA LYS A 298 1.46 -5.05 -18.16
C LYS A 298 0.17 -4.96 -19.00
N GLY A 299 0.29 -5.12 -20.31
CA GLY A 299 -0.85 -4.98 -21.22
C GLY A 299 -1.26 -3.53 -21.50
N VAL A 300 -0.31 -2.58 -21.47
CA VAL A 300 -0.46 -1.21 -21.99
C VAL A 300 0.40 -1.07 -23.24
N MET A 301 -0.18 -0.65 -24.35
CA MET A 301 0.49 -0.48 -25.65
C MET A 301 0.31 0.96 -26.12
N LEU A 302 1.35 1.51 -26.75
CA LEU A 302 1.29 2.77 -27.49
C LEU A 302 1.07 2.42 -28.95
N ILE A 303 -0.01 2.93 -29.53
CA ILE A 303 -0.36 2.74 -30.94
C ILE A 303 -0.10 4.07 -31.64
N GLU A 304 0.91 4.12 -32.49
CA GLU A 304 1.42 5.33 -33.15
C GLU A 304 0.65 5.69 -34.43
N SER A 305 -0.05 4.73 -35.03
CA SER A 305 -0.83 4.95 -36.24
C SER A 305 -1.95 3.93 -36.40
N GLU A 306 -2.92 4.24 -37.26
CA GLU A 306 -4.01 3.34 -37.62
C GLU A 306 -3.52 2.00 -38.19
N ASN A 307 -2.41 1.99 -38.94
CA ASN A 307 -1.86 0.77 -39.52
C ASN A 307 -1.41 -0.25 -38.46
N GLN A 308 -1.03 0.19 -37.26
CA GLN A 308 -0.67 -0.71 -36.16
C GLN A 308 -1.88 -1.41 -35.54
N ILE A 309 -3.12 -0.94 -35.80
CA ILE A 309 -4.36 -1.60 -35.37
C ILE A 309 -4.63 -2.86 -36.19
N LYS A 310 -4.25 -2.86 -37.46
CA LYS A 310 -4.43 -4.03 -38.34
C LYS A 310 -3.60 -5.20 -37.81
N GLY A 311 -4.26 -6.30 -37.46
CA GLY A 311 -3.62 -7.51 -36.90
C GLY A 311 -3.43 -7.50 -35.39
N LEU A 312 -3.78 -6.42 -34.68
CA LEU A 312 -3.80 -6.44 -33.21
C LEU A 312 -4.86 -7.41 -32.68
N ASP A 313 -5.99 -7.53 -33.38
CA ASP A 313 -7.09 -8.41 -33.01
C ASP A 313 -6.66 -9.89 -32.91
N ASP A 314 -5.74 -10.34 -33.77
CA ASP A 314 -5.20 -11.70 -33.77
C ASP A 314 -4.18 -11.94 -32.63
N MET A 315 -3.56 -10.88 -32.13
CA MET A 315 -2.55 -10.95 -31.07
C MET A 315 -3.13 -10.75 -29.67
N LEU A 316 -4.34 -10.22 -29.58
CA LEU A 316 -4.95 -9.83 -28.30
C LEU A 316 -5.90 -10.90 -27.78
N ASP A 317 -5.84 -11.07 -26.47
CA ASP A 317 -6.81 -11.87 -25.73
C ASP A 317 -8.12 -11.08 -25.61
N VAL A 318 -8.96 -11.18 -26.65
CA VAL A 318 -10.25 -10.47 -26.77
C VAL A 318 -11.25 -10.85 -25.67
N SER A 319 -11.01 -11.93 -24.91
CA SER A 319 -11.83 -12.28 -23.75
C SER A 319 -11.70 -11.27 -22.60
N LYS A 320 -10.63 -10.45 -22.61
CA LYS A 320 -10.38 -9.43 -21.59
C LYS A 320 -10.83 -8.06 -22.09
N SER A 321 -11.66 -7.38 -21.31
CA SER A 321 -12.08 -6.01 -21.60
C SER A 321 -10.88 -5.06 -21.68
N MET A 322 -10.78 -4.31 -22.79
CA MET A 322 -9.73 -3.33 -23.03
C MET A 322 -10.32 -1.93 -23.22
N ILE A 323 -9.49 -0.91 -23.04
CA ILE A 323 -9.83 0.49 -23.24
C ILE A 323 -8.79 1.17 -24.13
N ILE A 324 -9.27 2.06 -24.98
CA ILE A 324 -8.49 3.00 -25.79
C ILE A 324 -8.50 4.34 -25.08
N GLN A 325 -7.35 4.97 -24.95
CA GLN A 325 -7.18 6.21 -24.20
C GLN A 325 -6.28 7.19 -24.96
N GLU A 326 -6.59 8.48 -24.84
CA GLU A 326 -5.75 9.58 -25.33
C GLU A 326 -4.32 9.47 -24.79
N PHE A 327 -3.33 9.63 -25.67
CA PHE A 327 -1.94 9.74 -25.23
C PHE A 327 -1.61 11.18 -24.82
N ILE A 328 -1.34 11.38 -23.52
CA ILE A 328 -0.93 12.68 -23.01
C ILE A 328 0.57 12.89 -23.25
N GLN A 329 0.89 13.51 -24.39
CA GLN A 329 2.27 13.70 -24.86
C GLN A 329 3.18 14.42 -23.83
N ALA A 330 2.66 15.42 -23.11
CA ALA A 330 3.42 16.18 -22.11
C ALA A 330 3.83 15.33 -20.88
N SER A 331 3.18 14.19 -20.69
CA SER A 331 3.47 13.20 -19.66
C SER A 331 4.24 11.99 -20.19
N LYS A 332 4.76 12.01 -21.43
CA LYS A 332 5.54 10.89 -21.98
C LYS A 332 6.72 10.56 -21.08
N GLY A 333 6.76 9.33 -20.57
CA GLY A 333 7.86 8.83 -19.74
C GLY A 333 7.87 9.34 -18.30
N ARG A 334 6.83 10.08 -17.85
CA ARG A 334 6.73 10.57 -16.47
C ARG A 334 5.30 10.71 -16.00
N ASP A 335 5.07 10.48 -14.72
CA ASP A 335 3.78 10.75 -14.08
C ASP A 335 3.99 11.09 -12.61
N ILE A 336 2.97 11.70 -11.99
CA ILE A 336 2.97 12.02 -10.57
C ILE A 336 2.09 11.03 -9.84
N ARG A 337 2.65 10.38 -8.81
CA ARG A 337 1.86 9.61 -7.85
C ARG A 337 1.67 10.41 -6.57
N VAL A 338 0.43 10.65 -6.20
CA VAL A 338 0.03 11.19 -4.89
C VAL A 338 -0.49 10.03 -4.04
N ILE A 339 -0.05 9.94 -2.78
CA ILE A 339 -0.69 9.04 -1.82
C ILE A 339 -1.69 9.84 -0.99
N VAL A 340 -2.92 9.35 -0.93
CA VAL A 340 -4.00 9.91 -0.12
C VAL A 340 -4.32 8.94 1.02
N VAL A 341 -4.44 9.47 2.23
CA VAL A 341 -4.79 8.73 3.44
C VAL A 341 -5.85 9.54 4.20
N GLY A 342 -7.02 8.96 4.44
CA GLY A 342 -8.09 9.55 5.25
C GLY A 342 -8.53 10.93 4.75
N GLY A 343 -8.60 11.13 3.43
CA GLY A 343 -8.95 12.42 2.83
C GLY A 343 -7.82 13.47 2.81
N LYS A 344 -6.58 13.10 3.12
CA LYS A 344 -5.40 13.98 3.04
C LYS A 344 -4.38 13.46 2.04
N ALA A 345 -3.91 14.31 1.13
CA ALA A 345 -2.74 14.02 0.30
C ALA A 345 -1.47 14.10 1.17
N ILE A 346 -0.87 12.96 1.50
CA ILE A 346 0.27 12.94 2.44
C ILE A 346 1.58 13.37 1.78
N GLY A 347 1.67 13.29 0.45
CA GLY A 347 2.82 13.71 -0.35
C GLY A 347 2.70 13.27 -1.81
N ALA A 348 3.67 13.67 -2.63
CA ALA A 348 3.72 13.31 -4.04
C ALA A 348 5.14 12.90 -4.46
N MET A 349 5.23 11.95 -5.39
CA MET A 349 6.46 11.62 -6.11
C MET A 349 6.25 11.72 -7.62
N MET A 350 7.27 12.19 -8.34
CA MET A 350 7.36 12.00 -9.77
C MET A 350 8.03 10.65 -10.02
N ARG A 351 7.45 9.83 -10.88
CA ARG A 351 8.11 8.64 -11.42
C ARG A 351 8.58 8.94 -12.83
N VAL A 352 9.80 8.54 -13.18
CA VAL A 352 10.41 8.79 -14.49
C VAL A 352 10.91 7.47 -15.07
N ALA A 353 10.49 7.18 -16.30
CA ALA A 353 10.91 6.00 -17.04
C ALA A 353 12.43 6.03 -17.30
N LYS A 354 13.10 4.88 -17.24
CA LYS A 354 14.48 4.76 -17.72
C LYS A 354 14.56 4.82 -19.25
N SER A 355 13.59 4.22 -19.92
CA SER A 355 13.36 4.29 -21.36
C SER A 355 11.89 4.01 -21.67
N GLY A 356 11.40 4.50 -22.81
CA GLY A 356 9.99 4.35 -23.22
C GLY A 356 9.04 5.32 -22.53
N PHE A 357 7.73 5.11 -22.70
CA PHE A 357 6.70 6.04 -22.23
C PHE A 357 6.14 5.71 -20.84
N LYS A 358 6.47 4.54 -20.27
CA LYS A 358 5.93 4.04 -18.99
C LYS A 358 6.89 4.33 -17.84
N SER A 359 6.43 5.05 -16.83
CA SER A 359 7.22 5.54 -15.69
C SER A 359 7.21 4.62 -14.45
N ASN A 360 6.74 3.37 -14.56
CA ASN A 360 6.61 2.49 -13.39
C ASN A 360 7.97 2.25 -12.70
N PHE A 361 8.09 2.66 -11.44
CA PHE A 361 9.30 2.48 -10.60
C PHE A 361 9.82 1.03 -10.60
N HIS A 362 8.92 0.05 -10.50
CA HIS A 362 9.30 -1.37 -10.52
C HIS A 362 9.91 -1.86 -11.85
N GLN A 363 9.92 -1.04 -12.90
CA GLN A 363 10.58 -1.31 -14.19
C GLN A 363 11.96 -0.65 -14.32
N GLY A 364 12.56 -0.22 -13.20
CA GLY A 364 13.89 0.39 -13.17
C GLY A 364 13.91 1.88 -13.49
N GLY A 365 12.74 2.54 -13.41
CA GLY A 365 12.64 4.00 -13.45
C GLY A 365 13.11 4.66 -12.15
N TRP A 366 13.35 5.96 -12.20
CA TRP A 366 13.78 6.77 -11.05
C TRP A 366 12.60 7.48 -10.42
N VAL A 367 12.71 7.82 -9.15
CA VAL A 367 11.69 8.56 -8.40
C VAL A 367 12.30 9.81 -7.79
N LYS A 368 11.53 10.89 -7.72
CA LYS A 368 11.92 12.13 -7.05
C LYS A 368 10.73 12.77 -6.33
N PRO A 369 10.94 13.51 -5.23
CA PRO A 369 9.84 14.18 -4.55
C PRO A 369 9.22 15.26 -5.44
N VAL A 370 7.92 15.49 -5.27
CA VAL A 370 7.19 16.60 -5.89
C VAL A 370 6.52 17.41 -4.79
N LYS A 371 6.69 18.73 -4.84
CA LYS A 371 5.95 19.64 -3.96
C LYS A 371 4.47 19.59 -4.34
N LEU A 372 3.62 19.27 -3.37
CA LEU A 372 2.17 19.36 -3.54
C LEU A 372 1.77 20.83 -3.70
N SER A 373 1.20 21.18 -4.85
CA SER A 373 0.47 22.43 -5.04
C SER A 373 -0.98 22.23 -4.58
N SER A 374 -1.68 23.32 -4.23
CA SER A 374 -3.08 23.26 -3.82
C SER A 374 -3.98 22.59 -4.87
N SER A 375 -3.75 22.86 -6.16
CA SER A 375 -4.50 22.23 -7.25
C SER A 375 -4.25 20.72 -7.36
N LEU A 376 -3.00 20.29 -7.16
CA LEU A 376 -2.63 18.87 -7.23
C LEU A 376 -3.15 18.09 -6.01
N GLU A 377 -3.07 18.70 -4.82
CA GLU A 377 -3.66 18.16 -3.60
C GLU A 377 -5.18 18.03 -3.70
N TRP A 378 -5.86 19.10 -4.12
CA TRP A 378 -7.31 19.09 -4.32
C TRP A 378 -7.73 18.03 -5.34
N LEU A 379 -7.04 17.93 -6.48
CA LEU A 379 -7.34 16.95 -7.51
C LEU A 379 -7.20 15.51 -6.98
N ALA A 380 -6.12 15.22 -6.26
CA ALA A 380 -5.87 13.87 -5.73
C ALA A 380 -6.88 13.49 -4.64
N ILE A 381 -7.20 14.41 -3.73
CA ILE A 381 -8.19 14.17 -2.66
C ILE A 381 -9.58 13.95 -3.26
N THR A 382 -10.00 14.84 -4.17
CA THR A 382 -11.32 14.76 -4.81
C THR A 382 -11.45 13.46 -5.62
N ALA A 383 -10.40 13.07 -6.34
CA ALA A 383 -10.38 11.80 -7.07
C ALA A 383 -10.51 10.58 -6.15
N ALA A 384 -9.79 10.55 -5.01
CA ALA A 384 -9.90 9.46 -4.04
C ALA A 384 -11.29 9.40 -3.38
N GLN A 385 -11.88 10.56 -3.07
CA GLN A 385 -13.22 10.68 -2.49
C GLN A 385 -14.32 10.22 -3.45
N SER A 386 -14.19 10.55 -4.75
CA SER A 386 -15.13 10.15 -5.82
C SER A 386 -15.33 8.63 -5.92
N VAL A 387 -14.31 7.85 -5.51
CA VAL A 387 -14.34 6.37 -5.52
C VAL A 387 -14.26 5.75 -4.12
N ASP A 388 -14.54 6.54 -3.08
CA ASP A 388 -14.62 6.12 -1.68
C ASP A 388 -13.37 5.36 -1.16
N LEU A 389 -12.17 5.85 -1.50
CA LEU A 389 -10.92 5.28 -1.01
C LEU A 389 -10.33 6.08 0.15
N ASP A 390 -10.21 5.42 1.30
CA ASP A 390 -9.50 5.92 2.48
C ASP A 390 -7.98 5.85 2.34
N PHE A 391 -7.45 4.87 1.61
CA PHE A 391 -6.02 4.74 1.32
C PHE A 391 -5.81 4.48 -0.16
N ALA A 392 -5.35 5.51 -0.88
CA ALA A 392 -5.25 5.52 -2.33
C ALA A 392 -3.87 5.94 -2.82
N GLY A 393 -3.45 5.39 -3.95
CA GLY A 393 -2.41 5.97 -4.80
C GLY A 393 -3.04 6.51 -6.07
N VAL A 394 -2.99 7.82 -6.25
CA VAL A 394 -3.58 8.52 -7.40
C VAL A 394 -2.46 8.81 -8.41
N ASP A 395 -2.58 8.25 -9.60
CA ASP A 395 -1.64 8.43 -10.70
C ASP A 395 -2.13 9.55 -11.63
N ILE A 396 -1.32 10.58 -11.78
CA ILE A 396 -1.68 11.86 -12.42
C ILE A 396 -0.73 12.12 -13.58
N LEU A 397 -1.30 12.39 -14.76
CA LEU A 397 -0.59 12.81 -15.95
C LEU A 397 -0.51 14.33 -16.00
N ILE A 398 0.63 14.82 -16.50
CA ILE A 398 0.86 16.23 -16.74
C ILE A 398 0.42 16.54 -18.16
N ASP A 399 -0.56 17.42 -18.32
CA ASP A 399 -1.08 17.82 -19.62
C ASP A 399 -0.91 19.33 -19.81
N LYS A 400 0.24 19.73 -20.36
CA LYS A 400 0.63 21.14 -20.57
C LYS A 400 0.56 21.95 -19.26
N ASP A 401 -0.48 22.76 -19.09
CA ASP A 401 -0.78 23.65 -17.98
C ASP A 401 -1.79 23.06 -16.98
N THR A 402 -2.25 21.82 -17.18
CA THR A 402 -3.20 21.13 -16.32
C THR A 402 -2.78 19.68 -15.98
N TYR A 403 -3.63 18.99 -15.23
CA TYR A 403 -3.46 17.62 -14.79
C TYR A 403 -4.65 16.76 -15.18
N LYS A 404 -4.42 15.47 -15.43
CA LYS A 404 -5.46 14.47 -15.69
C LYS A 404 -5.23 13.22 -14.85
N ILE A 405 -6.28 12.66 -14.23
CA ILE A 405 -6.20 11.40 -13.49
C ILE A 405 -6.07 10.23 -14.48
N CYS A 406 -5.00 9.45 -14.36
CA CYS A 406 -4.76 8.26 -15.18
C CYS A 406 -5.41 7.01 -14.59
N GLU A 407 -5.25 6.83 -13.29
CA GLU A 407 -5.60 5.62 -12.54
C GLU A 407 -5.64 5.94 -11.04
N ILE A 408 -6.49 5.24 -10.30
CA ILE A 408 -6.50 5.28 -8.83
C ILE A 408 -6.33 3.85 -8.32
N ASN A 409 -5.35 3.67 -7.43
CA ASN A 409 -4.99 2.37 -6.86
C ASN A 409 -5.46 2.26 -5.41
N SER A 410 -6.28 1.26 -5.11
CA SER A 410 -6.78 0.97 -3.75
C SER A 410 -5.79 0.22 -2.85
N SER A 411 -4.70 -0.32 -3.41
CA SER A 411 -3.62 -0.96 -2.63
C SER A 411 -2.25 -0.45 -3.10
N PRO A 412 -1.96 0.85 -2.95
CA PRO A 412 -0.76 1.46 -3.51
C PRO A 412 0.51 0.89 -2.88
N GLY A 413 1.45 0.43 -3.71
CA GLY A 413 2.83 0.22 -3.28
C GLY A 413 3.49 1.57 -2.99
N PHE A 414 4.24 1.64 -1.90
CA PHE A 414 4.80 2.91 -1.39
C PHE A 414 6.31 2.88 -1.15
N GLU A 415 7.03 1.84 -1.55
CA GLU A 415 8.50 1.77 -1.39
C GLU A 415 9.20 2.92 -2.13
N GLY A 416 8.95 3.07 -3.44
CA GLY A 416 9.48 4.19 -4.22
C GLY A 416 9.02 5.56 -3.69
N PHE A 417 7.82 5.63 -3.11
CA PHE A 417 7.28 6.86 -2.54
C PHE A 417 8.01 7.27 -1.26
N GLU A 418 8.20 6.35 -0.31
CA GLU A 418 8.97 6.63 0.89
C GLU A 418 10.44 6.93 0.53
N LEU A 419 11.04 6.21 -0.43
CA LEU A 419 12.38 6.50 -0.92
C LEU A 419 12.52 7.92 -1.48
N ALA A 420 11.55 8.37 -2.27
CA ALA A 420 11.57 9.70 -2.88
C ALA A 420 11.28 10.84 -1.89
N THR A 421 10.34 10.62 -0.98
CA THR A 421 9.78 11.71 -0.13
C THR A 421 10.33 11.71 1.29
N GLY A 422 10.94 10.60 1.73
CA GLY A 422 11.30 10.37 3.12
C GLY A 422 10.10 10.18 4.06
N LEU A 423 8.85 10.25 3.59
CA LEU A 423 7.67 10.15 4.45
C LEU A 423 7.48 8.73 4.99
N ASN A 424 6.89 8.61 6.18
CA ASN A 424 6.52 7.30 6.78
C ASN A 424 5.04 7.04 6.48
N VAL A 425 4.77 6.27 5.42
CA VAL A 425 3.40 6.02 4.95
C VAL A 425 2.58 5.21 5.95
N PRO A 426 3.09 4.11 6.55
CA PRO A 426 2.39 3.43 7.64
C PRO A 426 2.04 4.34 8.82
N GLU A 427 2.93 5.27 9.20
CA GLU A 427 2.66 6.20 10.31
C GLU A 427 1.45 7.08 10.02
N GLN A 428 1.39 7.64 8.80
CA GLN A 428 0.25 8.46 8.37
C GLN A 428 -1.04 7.63 8.34
N PHE A 429 -0.97 6.39 7.85
CA PHE A 429 -2.13 5.48 7.83
C PHE A 429 -2.59 5.10 9.24
N LEU A 430 -1.67 4.74 10.15
CA LEU A 430 -2.03 4.34 11.51
C LEU A 430 -2.60 5.50 12.33
N ASN A 431 -2.11 6.73 12.12
CA ASN A 431 -2.74 7.94 12.68
C ASN A 431 -4.21 8.06 12.25
N PHE A 432 -4.48 7.85 10.96
CA PHE A 432 -5.84 7.85 10.45
C PHE A 432 -6.67 6.70 11.02
N VAL A 433 -6.11 5.49 11.10
CA VAL A 433 -6.80 4.30 11.66
C VAL A 433 -7.24 4.55 13.10
N GLU A 434 -6.38 5.06 13.97
CA GLU A 434 -6.75 5.32 15.37
C GLU A 434 -7.91 6.32 15.49
N LEU A 435 -7.87 7.40 14.71
CA LEU A 435 -8.95 8.38 14.63
C LEU A 435 -10.25 7.74 14.10
N ARG A 436 -10.17 7.03 12.97
CA ARG A 436 -11.31 6.42 12.29
C ARG A 436 -11.98 5.35 13.14
N THR A 437 -11.21 4.49 13.80
CA THR A 437 -11.71 3.46 14.71
C THR A 437 -12.42 4.07 15.92
N SER A 438 -11.90 5.17 16.46
CA SER A 438 -12.54 5.88 17.58
C SER A 438 -13.91 6.44 17.20
N ILE A 439 -14.06 6.96 15.99
CA ILE A 439 -15.36 7.42 15.45
C ILE A 439 -16.27 6.23 15.17
N TRP A 440 -15.76 5.20 14.49
CA TRP A 440 -16.51 3.99 14.14
C TRP A 440 -17.13 3.31 15.35
N ARG A 441 -16.35 3.08 16.42
CA ARG A 441 -16.83 2.48 17.68
C ARG A 441 -17.97 3.29 18.31
N LYS A 442 -17.97 4.63 18.18
CA LYS A 442 -19.07 5.48 18.67
C LYS A 442 -20.34 5.31 17.82
N MET A 443 -20.20 5.16 16.50
CA MET A 443 -21.32 4.94 15.57
C MET A 443 -21.91 3.53 15.70
N ASP A 444 -21.07 2.49 15.79
CA ASP A 444 -21.49 1.09 15.93
C ASP A 444 -22.28 0.85 17.22
N LYS A 445 -21.84 1.45 18.34
CA LYS A 445 -22.61 1.44 19.60
C LYS A 445 -24.03 1.98 19.47
N LYS A 446 -24.27 2.94 18.56
CA LYS A 446 -25.64 3.43 18.27
C LYS A 446 -26.43 2.42 17.42
N LYS A 447 -25.81 1.80 16.42
CA LYS A 447 -26.46 0.80 15.55
C LYS A 447 -26.89 -0.46 16.31
N LYS A 448 -26.04 -0.97 17.21
CA LYS A 448 -26.32 -2.20 17.97
C LYS A 448 -27.53 -2.10 18.92
N LYS A 449 -27.98 -0.89 19.27
CA LYS A 449 -29.19 -0.67 20.09
C LYS A 449 -30.50 -1.02 19.37
N GLY A 450 -30.47 -1.34 18.07
CA GLY A 450 -31.66 -1.66 17.28
C GLY A 450 -31.59 -2.96 16.47
N LYS A 451 -30.77 -3.94 16.86
CA LYS A 451 -30.75 -5.23 16.14
C LYS A 451 -32.01 -6.03 16.43
N ASN A 452 -32.78 -6.34 15.38
CA ASN A 452 -33.94 -7.22 15.47
C ASN A 452 -33.49 -8.65 15.84
N PRO A 453 -34.27 -9.37 16.66
CA PRO A 453 -34.02 -10.78 16.91
C PRO A 453 -34.12 -11.59 15.60
N PRO A 454 -33.52 -12.80 15.56
CA PRO A 454 -33.68 -13.69 14.41
C PRO A 454 -35.16 -13.91 14.11
N VAL A 455 -35.56 -13.74 12.85
CA VAL A 455 -36.94 -13.95 12.42
C VAL A 455 -37.21 -15.45 12.43
N ARG A 456 -38.18 -15.90 13.23
CA ARG A 456 -38.64 -17.29 13.20
C ARG A 456 -40.01 -17.32 12.57
N ILE A 457 -40.12 -17.98 11.41
CA ILE A 457 -41.40 -18.21 10.75
C ILE A 457 -41.83 -19.63 11.13
N PRO A 458 -42.91 -19.80 11.91
CA PRO A 458 -43.43 -21.13 12.18
C PRO A 458 -43.90 -21.78 10.88
N VAL A 459 -43.67 -23.08 10.75
CA VAL A 459 -44.21 -23.86 9.63
C VAL A 459 -45.69 -24.11 9.91
N GLU A 460 -46.54 -23.94 8.90
CA GLU A 460 -47.97 -24.27 8.99
C GLU A 460 -48.15 -25.75 9.31
N ALA A 461 -49.10 -26.06 10.19
CA ALA A 461 -49.27 -27.42 10.74
C ALA A 461 -49.48 -28.48 9.64
N GLU A 462 -50.19 -28.14 8.56
CA GLU A 462 -50.41 -29.00 7.40
C GLU A 462 -49.13 -29.31 6.57
N HIS A 463 -48.09 -28.48 6.68
CA HIS A 463 -46.81 -28.67 6.00
C HIS A 463 -45.80 -29.48 6.83
N VAL A 464 -46.09 -29.73 8.11
CA VAL A 464 -45.25 -30.57 8.98
C VAL A 464 -45.59 -32.04 8.69
N VAL A 465 -44.86 -32.64 7.75
CA VAL A 465 -44.89 -34.10 7.61
C VAL A 465 -44.27 -34.70 8.87
N ALA A 466 -45.07 -35.43 9.65
CA ALA A 466 -44.58 -36.14 10.82
C ALA A 466 -43.46 -37.11 10.38
N SER A 467 -42.21 -36.78 10.68
CA SER A 467 -41.10 -37.71 10.53
C SER A 467 -41.31 -38.84 11.52
N LYS A 468 -41.71 -40.03 11.02
CA LYS A 468 -41.59 -41.24 11.83
C LYS A 468 -40.12 -41.39 12.21
N PRO A 469 -39.77 -41.58 13.49
CA PRO A 469 -38.39 -41.79 13.87
C PRO A 469 -37.90 -43.07 13.19
N THR A 470 -36.86 -42.97 12.36
CA THR A 470 -36.15 -44.13 11.82
C THR A 470 -35.37 -44.77 12.95
N SER A 471 -35.96 -45.80 13.57
CA SER A 471 -35.21 -46.77 14.36
C SER A 471 -34.43 -47.66 13.41
N ASP A 472 -33.23 -47.25 13.00
CA ASP A 472 -32.24 -48.18 12.48
C ASP A 472 -30.83 -47.66 12.81
N SER A 473 -30.29 -48.20 13.90
CA SER A 473 -28.86 -48.28 14.14
C SER A 473 -28.16 -48.93 12.93
N PRO A 474 -26.94 -48.50 12.57
CA PRO A 474 -26.27 -49.01 11.37
C PRO A 474 -25.97 -50.50 11.52
N LYS A 475 -26.61 -51.34 10.72
CA LYS A 475 -26.23 -52.74 10.56
C LYS A 475 -24.84 -52.78 9.90
N HIS A 476 -23.88 -53.33 10.61
CA HIS A 476 -22.59 -53.74 10.07
C HIS A 476 -22.80 -54.62 8.82
N ILE A 477 -22.37 -54.15 7.66
CA ILE A 477 -22.27 -54.97 6.46
C ILE A 477 -20.98 -55.80 6.62
N GLN A 478 -21.16 -57.08 6.96
CA GLN A 478 -20.08 -58.06 6.96
C GLN A 478 -19.94 -58.59 5.53
N VAL A 479 -18.84 -58.22 4.86
CA VAL A 479 -18.50 -58.74 3.53
C VAL A 479 -17.94 -60.16 3.69
N GLY A 480 -18.76 -61.16 3.38
CA GLY A 480 -18.33 -62.55 3.22
C GLY A 480 -18.13 -62.87 1.74
N LEU A 481 -16.87 -62.97 1.31
CA LEU A 481 -16.51 -63.63 0.05
C LEU A 481 -16.35 -65.13 0.33
N THR A 482 -17.23 -65.95 -0.23
CA THR A 482 -16.93 -67.37 -0.48
C THR A 482 -17.37 -67.70 -1.90
N GLY A 483 -16.40 -67.81 -2.80
CA GLY A 483 -16.58 -68.49 -4.07
C GLY A 483 -16.49 -70.00 -3.87
N ASN A 484 -17.25 -70.76 -4.66
CA ASN A 484 -16.71 -71.91 -5.40
C ASN A 484 -17.70 -72.42 -6.45
N GLN A 485 -17.22 -72.35 -7.70
CA GLN A 485 -17.33 -73.28 -8.84
C GLN A 485 -18.72 -73.81 -9.27
N LEU A 486 -19.14 -73.42 -10.48
CA LEU A 486 -18.81 -74.15 -11.72
C LEU A 486 -18.86 -73.20 -12.93
#